data_AF-A0A2V8QUW9-F1
#
_entry.id   AF-A0A2V8QUW9-F1
#
_cell.length_a   1.000
_cell.length_b   1.000
_cell.length_c   1.000
_cell.angle_alpha   90.00
_cell.angle_beta   90.00
_cell.angle_gamma   90.00
#
_symmetry.space_group_name_H-M   'P 1'
#
loop_
_entity.id
_entity.type
_entity.pdbx_description
1 polymer ?
#
loop_
_entity_poly.entity_id
_entity_poly.type
_entity_poly.pdbx_seq_one_letter_code
_entity_poly.pdbx_strand_id
1 'polypeptide(L)'
;MLDALHYGARSITAVEINPIINDTVSRRMNDYWGDLFNQPEVRLVTEEGRSYVRRSGEQYDAIVSVHTISNAAIASGALSLAENYVLTREAFEDYLDHLTPD
;
A
#
# COMPACT_ATOMS: atom_id res chain seq x y z
N MET A 1 7.96 -2.84 2.27
CA MET A 1 8.10 -4.31 2.28
C MET A 1 9.51 -4.72 2.70
N LEU A 2 10.56 -4.36 1.96
CA LEU A 2 11.94 -4.69 2.33
C LEU A 2 12.30 -4.26 3.75
N ASP A 3 12.05 -3.00 4.11
CA ASP A 3 12.32 -2.51 5.47
C ASP A 3 11.50 -3.27 6.53
N ALA A 4 10.22 -3.54 6.26
CA ALA A 4 9.36 -4.28 7.19
C ALA A 4 9.90 -5.69 7.46
N LEU A 5 10.37 -6.41 6.43
CA LEU A 5 11.03 -7.70 6.59
C LEU A 5 12.37 -7.58 7.33
N HIS A 6 13.17 -6.57 6.98
CA HIS A 6 14.46 -6.31 7.64
C HIS A 6 14.30 -6.09 9.15
N TYR A 7 13.24 -5.40 9.56
CA TYR A 7 12.91 -5.15 10.96
C TYR A 7 12.04 -6.24 11.61
N GLY A 8 11.78 -7.35 10.92
CA GLY A 8 11.12 -8.53 11.50
C GLY A 8 9.60 -8.44 11.64
N ALA A 9 8.92 -7.70 10.76
CA ALA A 9 7.46 -7.69 10.68
C ALA A 9 6.93 -9.11 10.45
N ARG A 10 5.96 -9.53 11.27
CA ARG A 10 5.39 -10.90 11.25
C ARG A 10 4.40 -11.14 10.11
N SER A 11 3.83 -10.06 9.57
CA SER A 11 2.86 -10.07 8.50
C SER A 11 2.93 -8.75 7.75
N ILE A 12 2.87 -8.80 6.42
CA ILE A 12 2.93 -7.63 5.54
C ILE A 12 1.84 -7.81 4.48
N THR A 13 0.83 -6.95 4.48
CA THR A 13 -0.10 -6.84 3.36
C THR A 13 0.42 -5.78 2.38
N ALA A 14 0.73 -6.17 1.15
CA ALA A 14 1.06 -5.24 0.07
C ALA A 14 -0.11 -5.14 -0.90
N VAL A 15 -0.68 -3.95 -1.04
CA VAL A 15 -1.86 -3.71 -1.89
C VAL A 15 -1.44 -2.87 -3.09
N GLU A 16 -1.71 -3.39 -4.28
CA GLU A 16 -1.42 -2.72 -5.55
C GLU A 16 -2.59 -2.95 -6.51
N ILE A 17 -3.09 -1.89 -7.13
CA ILE A 17 -4.29 -1.96 -7.98
C ILE A 17 -4.01 -2.64 -9.32
N ASN A 18 -2.76 -2.58 -9.80
CA ASN A 18 -2.39 -3.08 -11.11
C ASN A 18 -1.90 -4.55 -11.06
N PRO A 19 -2.69 -5.51 -11.58
CA PRO A 19 -2.29 -6.93 -11.59
C PRO A 19 -1.03 -7.20 -12.41
N ILE A 20 -0.70 -6.36 -13.40
CA ILE A 20 0.50 -6.52 -14.23
C ILE A 20 1.75 -6.23 -13.40
N ILE A 21 1.69 -5.23 -12.51
CA ILE A 21 2.80 -4.94 -11.59
C ILE A 21 3.00 -6.13 -10.66
N ASN A 22 1.91 -6.63 -10.05
CA ASN A 22 1.96 -7.80 -9.16
C ASN A 22 2.56 -9.03 -9.85
N ASP A 23 2.10 -9.36 -11.07
CA ASP A 23 2.67 -10.45 -11.87
C ASP A 23 4.15 -10.24 -12.20
N THR A 24 4.53 -9.01 -12.53
CA THR A 24 5.89 -8.69 -12.93
C THR A 24 6.85 -8.84 -11.74
N VAL A 25 6.51 -8.30 -10.58
CA VAL A 25 7.41 -8.31 -9.41
C VAL A 25 7.47 -9.67 -8.71
N SER A 26 6.35 -10.41 -8.65
CA SER A 26 6.29 -11.72 -7.97
C SER A 26 6.70 -12.90 -8.84
N ARG A 27 6.60 -12.80 -10.17
CA ARG A 27 6.92 -13.90 -11.09
C ARG A 27 8.02 -13.56 -12.08
N ARG A 28 7.80 -12.58 -12.96
CA ARG A 28 8.70 -12.34 -14.11
C ARG A 28 10.07 -11.79 -13.73
N MET A 29 10.12 -10.99 -12.68
CA MET A 29 11.33 -10.33 -12.16
C MET A 29 11.65 -10.79 -10.74
N ASN A 30 11.17 -11.97 -10.36
CA ASN A 30 11.33 -12.46 -8.99
C ASN A 30 12.80 -12.54 -8.55
N ASP A 31 13.66 -13.00 -9.44
CA ASP A 31 15.11 -13.10 -9.20
C ASP A 31 15.75 -11.73 -8.95
N TYR A 32 15.28 -10.69 -9.66
CA TYR A 32 15.78 -9.32 -9.48
C TYR A 32 15.38 -8.76 -8.11
N TRP A 33 14.19 -9.11 -7.63
CA TRP A 33 13.67 -8.70 -6.34
C TRP A 33 14.09 -9.62 -5.18
N GLY A 34 14.86 -10.67 -5.44
CA GLY A 34 15.33 -11.60 -4.40
C GLY A 34 14.19 -12.32 -3.68
N ASP A 35 13.13 -12.70 -4.41
CA ASP A 35 11.95 -13.38 -3.88
C ASP A 35 11.14 -12.58 -2.85
N LEU A 36 11.36 -11.26 -2.78
CA LEU A 36 10.77 -10.37 -1.77
C LEU A 36 9.25 -10.47 -1.68
N PHE A 37 8.56 -10.59 -2.82
CA PHE A 37 7.09 -10.58 -2.89
C PHE A 37 6.45 -11.94 -2.63
N ASN A 38 7.24 -13.02 -2.56
CA ASN A 38 6.77 -14.38 -2.25
C ASN A 38 7.22 -14.88 -0.87
N GLN A 39 7.85 -14.01 -0.07
CA GLN A 39 8.18 -14.33 1.32
C GLN A 39 6.91 -14.74 2.09
N PRO A 40 6.99 -15.71 3.01
CA PRO A 40 5.81 -16.26 3.70
C PRO A 40 5.05 -15.22 4.55
N GLU A 41 5.71 -14.14 4.98
CA GLU A 41 5.10 -13.03 5.70
C GLU A 41 4.35 -12.07 4.78
N VAL A 42 4.57 -12.13 3.46
CA VAL A 42 4.04 -11.17 2.49
C VAL A 42 2.78 -11.71 1.83
N ARG A 43 1.69 -10.95 1.95
CA ARG A 43 0.44 -11.14 1.22
C ARG A 43 0.26 -10.03 0.19
N LEU A 44 0.49 -10.36 -1.08
CA LEU A 44 0.28 -9.44 -2.20
C LEU A 44 -1.19 -9.46 -2.64
N VAL A 45 -1.86 -8.31 -2.60
CA VAL A 45 -3.28 -8.15 -2.91
C VAL A 45 -3.44 -7.23 -4.12
N THR A 46 -4.21 -7.68 -5.11
CA THR A 46 -4.60 -6.85 -6.25
C THR A 46 -5.91 -6.13 -5.96
N GLU A 47 -5.84 -4.93 -5.41
CA GLU A 47 -7.00 -4.07 -5.13
C GLU A 47 -6.60 -2.59 -5.06
N GLU A 48 -7.56 -1.68 -5.11
CA GLU A 48 -7.34 -0.29 -4.73
C GLU A 48 -7.12 -0.17 -3.21
N GLY A 49 -6.09 0.57 -2.80
CA GLY A 49 -5.62 0.60 -1.41
C GLY A 49 -6.66 1.06 -0.41
N ARG A 50 -7.42 2.12 -0.71
CA ARG A 50 -8.45 2.64 0.19
C ARG A 50 -9.66 1.71 0.27
N SER A 51 -10.11 1.16 -0.86
CA SER A 51 -11.14 0.13 -0.91
C SER A 51 -10.77 -1.05 -0.04
N TYR A 52 -9.51 -1.51 -0.14
CA TYR A 52 -9.00 -2.62 0.66
C TYR A 52 -9.03 -2.31 2.15
N VAL A 53 -8.56 -1.14 2.58
CA VAL A 53 -8.61 -0.75 4.00
C VAL A 53 -10.05 -0.71 4.48
N ARG A 54 -10.95 0.00 3.79
CA ARG A 54 -12.35 0.17 4.20
C ARG A 54 -13.14 -1.14 4.35
N ARG A 55 -12.82 -2.17 3.57
CA ARG A 55 -13.48 -3.48 3.64
C ARG A 55 -12.79 -4.45 4.61
N SER A 56 -11.55 -4.17 4.97
CA SER A 56 -10.75 -5.03 5.83
C SER A 56 -11.25 -4.94 7.27
N GLY A 57 -11.20 -6.05 8.00
CA GLY A 57 -11.34 -6.05 9.46
C GLY A 57 -10.00 -6.15 10.19
N GLU A 58 -8.89 -6.15 9.45
CA GLU A 58 -7.54 -6.26 10.00
C GLU A 58 -7.02 -4.90 10.48
N GLN A 59 -6.31 -4.89 11.60
CA GLN A 59 -5.57 -3.74 12.10
C GLN A 59 -4.07 -3.93 11.90
N TYR A 60 -3.35 -2.81 11.79
CA TYR A 60 -1.93 -2.76 11.46
C TYR A 60 -1.16 -1.91 12.47
N ASP A 61 0.06 -2.31 12.81
CA ASP A 61 0.96 -1.48 13.63
C ASP A 61 1.49 -0.26 12.84
N ALA A 62 1.54 -0.39 11.50
CA ALA A 62 1.95 0.69 10.61
C ALA A 62 1.27 0.55 9.25
N ILE A 63 0.78 1.67 8.71
CA ILE A 63 0.28 1.80 7.35
C ILE A 63 1.21 2.73 6.59
N VAL A 64 1.78 2.23 5.48
CA VAL A 64 2.66 3.02 4.61
C VAL A 64 2.01 3.16 3.25
N SER A 65 1.53 4.36 2.94
CA SER A 65 0.91 4.68 1.65
C SER A 65 1.91 5.43 0.78
N VAL A 66 2.42 4.78 -0.26
CA VAL A 66 3.40 5.36 -1.20
C VAL A 66 2.69 5.80 -2.47
N HIS A 67 2.91 7.04 -2.89
CA HIS A 67 2.32 7.59 -4.10
C HIS A 67 3.37 8.29 -4.96
N THR A 68 3.24 8.17 -6.28
CA THR A 68 4.10 8.87 -7.26
C THR A 68 3.54 10.24 -7.65
N ILE A 69 2.72 10.86 -6.79
CA ILE A 69 2.10 12.17 -7.06
C ILE A 69 3.19 13.24 -6.97
N SER A 70 3.32 14.08 -7.99
CA SER A 70 4.32 15.14 -7.99
C SER A 70 3.96 16.24 -6.98
N ASN A 71 4.98 16.77 -6.29
CA ASN A 71 4.80 17.88 -5.33
C ASN A 71 4.11 19.10 -5.97
N ALA A 72 4.37 19.34 -7.26
CA ALA A 72 3.72 20.40 -8.03
C ALA A 72 2.21 20.16 -8.23
N ALA A 73 1.78 18.92 -8.42
CA ALA A 73 0.37 18.57 -8.53
C ALA A 73 -0.37 18.73 -7.19
N ILE A 74 0.28 18.42 -6.07
CA ILE A 74 -0.26 18.64 -4.72
C ILE A 74 -0.38 20.14 -4.45
N ALA A 75 0.71 20.91 -4.66
CA ALA A 75 0.76 22.33 -4.33
C ALA A 75 -0.17 23.21 -5.20
N SER A 76 -0.43 22.80 -6.44
CA SER A 76 -1.31 23.53 -7.35
C SER A 76 -2.80 23.33 -7.07
N GLY A 77 -3.17 22.43 -6.17
CA GLY A 77 -4.56 22.02 -5.98
C GLY A 77 -5.13 21.30 -7.21
N ALA A 78 -4.29 20.87 -8.15
CA ALA A 78 -4.71 20.07 -9.30
C ALA A 78 -5.34 18.73 -8.86
N LEU A 79 -5.01 18.28 -7.65
CA LEU A 79 -5.64 17.13 -7.01
C LEU A 79 -7.09 17.37 -6.55
N SER A 80 -7.55 18.62 -6.45
CA SER A 80 -8.96 18.92 -6.17
C SER A 80 -9.85 18.69 -7.40
N LEU A 81 -9.25 18.62 -8.60
CA LEU A 81 -9.94 18.37 -9.88
C LEU A 81 -9.78 16.94 -10.39
N ALA A 82 -8.78 16.21 -9.88
CA ALA A 82 -8.59 14.79 -10.16
C ALA A 82 -9.05 14.01 -8.93
N GLU A 83 -10.09 13.19 -9.07
CA GLU A 83 -10.56 12.27 -8.02
C GLU A 83 -9.39 11.41 -7.50
N ASN A 84 -8.74 11.86 -6.43
CA ASN A 84 -7.65 11.14 -5.82
C ASN A 84 -8.05 10.77 -4.39
N TYR A 85 -8.61 9.58 -4.28
CA TYR A 85 -9.31 9.13 -3.10
C TYR A 85 -8.39 8.71 -1.95
N VAL A 86 -7.07 8.63 -2.17
CA VAL A 86 -6.11 8.17 -1.16
C VAL A 86 -5.56 9.28 -0.27
N LEU A 87 -5.69 10.55 -0.69
CA LEU A 87 -5.20 11.74 0.03
C LEU A 87 -6.35 12.70 0.39
N THR A 88 -7.41 12.16 0.99
CA THR A 88 -8.53 12.94 1.53
C THR A 88 -8.62 12.76 3.04
N ARG A 89 -9.31 13.69 3.72
CA ARG A 89 -9.54 13.57 5.17
C ARG A 89 -10.16 12.21 5.53
N GLU A 90 -11.18 11.81 4.79
CA GLU A 90 -11.90 10.56 5.01
C GLU A 90 -11.00 9.35 4.78
N ALA A 91 -10.04 9.42 3.85
CA ALA A 91 -9.06 8.36 3.65
C ALA A 91 -8.13 8.23 4.86
N PHE A 92 -7.66 9.36 5.41
CA PHE A 92 -6.86 9.34 6.63
C PHE A 92 -7.66 8.86 7.85
N GLU A 93 -8.93 9.21 7.96
CA GLU A 93 -9.84 8.64 8.98
C GLU A 93 -9.93 7.11 8.80
N ASP A 94 -10.18 6.63 7.58
CA ASP A 94 -10.18 5.19 7.26
C ASP A 94 -8.84 4.52 7.67
N TYR A 95 -7.69 5.14 7.42
CA TYR A 95 -6.39 4.57 7.78
C TYR A 95 -6.14 4.56 9.29
N LEU A 96 -6.47 5.65 9.99
CA LEU A 96 -6.29 5.75 11.44
C LEU A 96 -7.16 4.74 12.19
N ASP A 97 -8.39 4.50 11.72
CA ASP A 97 -9.30 3.51 12.31
C ASP A 97 -8.80 2.06 12.15
N HIS A 98 -7.83 1.82 11.25
CA HIS A 98 -7.20 0.51 11.03
C HIS A 98 -5.79 0.42 11.62
N LEU A 99 -5.34 1.41 12.37
CA LEU A 99 -4.13 1.31 13.18
C LEU A 99 -4.46 0.74 14.55
N THR A 100 -3.62 -0.14 15.05
CA THR A 100 -3.69 -0.55 16.46
C THR A 100 -3.43 0.65 17.37
N PRO A 101 -4.01 0.68 18.58
CA PRO A 101 -3.61 1.65 19.60
C PRO A 101 -2.12 1.53 19.94
N ASP A 102 -1.45 2.66 20.19
CA ASP A 102 -0.07 2.73 20.68
C ASP A 102 0.09 2.18 22.11
#